data_AF-A0A535DJP4-F1
#
_entry.id   AF-A0A535DJP4-F1
#
_cell.length_a   1.000
_cell.length_b   1.000
_cell.length_c   1.000
_cell.angle_alpha   90.00
_cell.angle_beta   90.00
_cell.angle_gamma   90.00
#
_symmetry.space_group_name_H-M   'P 1'
#
loop_
_entity.id
_entity.type
_entity.pdbx_description
1 polymer ?
#
loop_
_entity_poly.entity_id
_entity_poly.type
_entity_poly.pdbx_seq_one_letter_code
_entity_poly.pdbx_strand_id
1 'polypeptide(L)'
;MATALQAWSPLVTVVMPVPIAGHRRRLRGYNQTELLAAEVARDSRLPLVRRALRKCLSTAPQVQQPDEEARRRNVAGSFNCRGRPPAGGVLLIDDVITTGATLDACARVLLNAGSGPVFALTFARED
;
A
#
# COMPACT_ATOMS: atom_id res chain seq x y z
N MET A 1 8.23 3.47 -18.22
CA MET A 1 7.46 3.79 -17.01
C MET A 1 6.94 5.23 -17.04
N ALA A 2 7.83 6.22 -17.18
CA ALA A 2 7.45 7.63 -17.29
C ALA A 2 6.36 7.91 -18.37
N THR A 3 6.44 7.26 -19.54
CA THR A 3 5.47 7.44 -20.63
C THR A 3 4.09 6.85 -20.36
N ALA A 4 4.00 5.77 -19.56
CA ALA A 4 2.72 5.13 -19.24
C ALA A 4 1.94 5.91 -18.17
N LEU A 5 2.66 6.52 -17.22
CA LEU A 5 2.06 7.42 -16.23
C LEU A 5 1.56 8.73 -16.86
N GLN A 6 2.11 9.17 -17.99
CA GLN A 6 1.66 10.39 -18.67
C GLN A 6 0.23 10.27 -19.25
N ALA A 7 -0.21 9.07 -19.65
CA ALA A 7 -1.57 8.83 -20.12
C ALA A 7 -2.57 8.59 -18.97
N TRP A 8 -2.07 8.22 -17.79
CA TRP A 8 -2.87 7.98 -16.60
C TRP A 8 -2.91 9.25 -15.75
N SER A 9 -4.04 9.97 -15.78
CA SER A 9 -4.24 11.21 -15.01
C SER A 9 -5.31 11.05 -13.92
N PRO A 10 -5.14 10.13 -12.95
CA PRO A 10 -6.05 10.07 -11.81
C PRO A 10 -5.88 11.33 -10.95
N LEU A 11 -6.95 11.75 -10.27
CA LEU A 11 -6.91 12.84 -9.30
C LEU A 11 -6.21 12.37 -8.01
N VAL A 12 -4.89 12.18 -8.07
CA VAL A 12 -4.03 11.85 -6.92
C VAL A 12 -3.20 13.06 -6.53
N THR A 13 -3.06 13.27 -5.22
CA THR A 13 -2.33 14.39 -4.62
C THR A 13 -1.12 13.93 -3.82
N VAL A 14 -0.98 12.63 -3.57
CA VAL A 14 0.09 12.05 -2.76
C VAL A 14 0.43 10.63 -3.20
N VAL A 15 1.69 10.25 -3.04
CA VAL A 15 2.18 8.88 -3.20
C VAL A 15 2.47 8.26 -1.84
N MET A 16 2.06 7.02 -1.64
CA MET A 16 2.25 6.28 -0.40
C MET A 16 2.74 4.85 -0.68
N PRO A 17 3.82 4.37 -0.04
CA PRO A 17 4.21 2.98 -0.13
C PRO A 17 3.31 2.11 0.76
N VAL A 18 2.96 0.91 0.29
CA VAL A 18 2.37 -0.12 1.15
C VAL A 18 3.37 -0.47 2.28
N PRO A 19 2.94 -0.48 3.56
CA PRO A 19 3.85 -0.78 4.65
C PRO A 19 4.11 -2.28 4.77
N ILE A 20 5.39 -2.65 4.78
CA ILE A 20 5.82 -4.02 5.07
C ILE A 20 5.87 -4.29 6.59
N ALA A 21 5.71 -5.55 6.98
CA ALA A 21 5.79 -5.96 8.38
C ALA A 21 7.21 -5.72 8.95
N GLY A 22 7.29 -5.30 10.22
CA GLY A 22 8.55 -4.91 10.86
C GLY A 22 9.64 -6.00 10.87
N HIS A 23 9.28 -7.28 10.85
CA HIS A 23 10.25 -8.38 10.73
C HIS A 23 10.90 -8.44 9.32
N ARG A 24 10.13 -8.16 8.25
CA ARG A 24 10.67 -8.12 6.88
C ARG A 24 11.57 -6.91 6.65
N ARG A 25 11.27 -5.76 7.27
CA ARG A 25 12.17 -4.60 7.30
C ARG A 25 13.54 -4.95 7.90
N ARG A 26 13.56 -5.72 8.99
CA ARG A 26 14.81 -6.10 9.68
C ARG A 26 15.64 -7.10 8.88
N LEU A 27 14.98 -8.03 8.17
CA LEU A 27 15.66 -9.05 7.35
C LEU A 27 16.28 -8.48 6.07
N ARG A 28 15.64 -7.50 5.43
CA ARG A 28 16.08 -6.97 4.14
C ARG A 28 16.83 -5.63 4.22
N GLY A 29 16.83 -4.96 5.37
CA GLY A 29 17.47 -3.66 5.58
C GLY A 29 16.74 -2.46 4.96
N TYR A 30 15.85 -2.66 3.99
CA TYR A 30 15.06 -1.60 3.33
C TYR A 30 13.66 -2.09 2.91
N ASN A 31 12.75 -1.15 2.63
CA ASN A 31 11.43 -1.43 2.06
C ASN A 31 11.48 -1.17 0.54
N GLN A 32 11.52 -2.22 -0.29
CA GLN A 32 11.57 -2.11 -1.76
C GLN A 32 10.48 -1.18 -2.29
N THR A 33 9.25 -1.38 -1.77
CA THR A 33 8.08 -0.57 -2.10
C THR A 33 8.28 0.92 -1.79
N GLU A 34 9.04 1.27 -0.75
CA GLU A 34 9.35 2.66 -0.41
C GLU A 34 10.32 3.31 -1.40
N LEU A 35 11.29 2.55 -1.92
CA LEU A 35 12.20 3.03 -2.97
C LEU A 35 11.44 3.28 -4.27
N LEU A 36 10.59 2.33 -4.66
CA LEU A 36 9.73 2.47 -5.83
C LEU A 36 8.78 3.68 -5.70
N ALA A 37 8.17 3.85 -4.53
CA ALA A 37 7.31 5.00 -4.25
C ALA A 37 8.07 6.34 -4.30
N ALA A 38 9.35 6.37 -3.92
CA ALA A 38 10.19 7.57 -4.02
C ALA A 38 10.43 7.97 -5.47
N GLU A 39 10.71 7.01 -6.34
CA GLU A 39 10.89 7.29 -7.77
C GLU A 39 9.58 7.74 -8.43
N VAL A 40 8.46 7.07 -8.12
CA VAL A 40 7.14 7.48 -8.63
C VAL A 40 6.78 8.89 -8.17
N ALA A 41 6.98 9.22 -6.89
CA ALA A 41 6.75 10.55 -6.34
C ALA A 41 7.61 11.61 -7.03
N ARG A 42 8.90 11.31 -7.26
CA ARG A 42 9.85 12.20 -7.94
C ARG A 42 9.41 12.48 -9.38
N ASP A 43 9.07 11.45 -10.14
CA ASP A 43 8.66 11.58 -11.55
C ASP A 43 7.30 12.25 -11.71
N SER A 44 6.36 12.00 -10.80
CA SER A 44 5.02 12.61 -10.80
C SER A 44 4.96 13.99 -10.14
N ARG A 45 6.05 14.46 -9.51
CA ARG A 45 6.11 15.69 -8.71
C ARG A 45 5.05 15.73 -7.60
N LEU A 46 4.77 14.58 -7.00
CA LEU A 46 3.83 14.45 -5.87
C LEU A 46 4.60 14.26 -4.56
N PRO A 47 4.06 14.73 -3.42
CA PRO A 47 4.64 14.43 -2.12
C PRO A 47 4.62 12.93 -1.83
N LEU A 48 5.69 12.44 -1.20
CA LEU A 48 5.79 11.06 -0.71
C LEU A 48 5.48 11.01 0.79
N VAL A 49 4.42 10.28 1.17
CA VAL A 49 4.03 10.06 2.57
C VAL A 49 4.32 8.63 3.00
N ARG A 50 5.35 8.45 3.85
CA ARG A 50 5.87 7.12 4.21
C ARG A 50 5.23 6.47 5.45
N ARG A 51 4.60 7.27 6.31
CA ARG A 51 4.27 6.87 7.69
C ARG A 51 2.79 6.98 8.06
N ALA A 52 1.93 7.36 7.12
CA ALA A 52 0.48 7.45 7.36
C ALA A 52 -0.15 6.07 7.49
N LEU A 53 0.32 5.04 6.77
CA LEU A 53 -0.10 3.66 7.01
C LEU A 53 0.94 2.90 7.84
N ARG A 54 0.46 2.02 8.71
CA ARG A 54 1.29 1.00 9.37
C ARG A 54 0.64 -0.36 9.29
N LYS A 55 1.49 -1.37 9.10
CA LYS A 55 1.13 -2.76 9.29
C LYS A 55 1.17 -3.11 10.78
N CYS A 56 0.03 -3.47 11.36
CA CYS A 56 -0.06 -4.06 12.69
C CYS A 56 0.54 -5.47 12.63
N LEU A 57 1.38 -5.83 13.61
CA LEU A 57 1.85 -7.20 13.73
C LEU A 57 0.65 -8.08 14.07
N SER A 58 0.44 -9.18 13.34
CA SER A 58 -0.61 -10.12 13.70
C SER A 58 -0.28 -10.72 15.07
N THR A 59 -1.09 -10.42 16.06
CA THR A 59 -1.10 -11.21 17.29
C THR A 59 -1.72 -12.56 16.97
N ALA A 60 -0.90 -13.60 17.11
CA ALA A 60 -1.12 -15.05 16.95
C ALA A 60 -1.01 -15.65 15.52
N PRO A 61 -0.22 -16.74 15.34
CA PRO A 61 -0.23 -17.55 14.14
C PRO A 61 -1.41 -18.53 14.19
N GLN A 62 -2.46 -18.31 13.40
CA GLN A 62 -3.44 -19.36 13.14
C GLN A 62 -3.07 -20.09 11.84
N VAL A 63 -2.36 -21.19 12.07
CA VAL A 63 -2.36 -22.48 11.34
C VAL A 63 -3.15 -22.47 10.03
N GLN A 64 -2.43 -22.70 8.93
CA GLN A 64 -2.87 -23.36 7.70
C GLN A 64 -4.36 -23.23 7.35
N GLN A 65 -4.77 -22.11 6.75
CA GLN A 65 -6.10 -22.01 6.16
C GLN A 65 -5.99 -22.04 4.62
N PRO A 66 -6.55 -23.07 3.95
CA PRO A 66 -6.50 -23.25 2.50
C PRO A 66 -7.47 -22.32 1.74
N ASP A 67 -8.22 -21.49 2.45
CA ASP A 67 -9.36 -20.73 1.92
C ASP A 67 -8.99 -19.26 1.64
N GLU A 68 -9.25 -18.82 0.41
CA GLU A 68 -8.99 -17.47 -0.08
C GLU A 68 -9.81 -16.42 0.69
N GLU A 69 -11.04 -16.74 1.09
CA GLU A 69 -11.88 -15.84 1.89
C GLU A 69 -11.33 -15.63 3.31
N ALA A 70 -10.70 -16.66 3.89
CA ALA A 70 -10.04 -16.56 5.17
C ALA A 70 -8.76 -15.72 5.07
N ARG A 71 -8.01 -15.83 3.95
CA ARG A 71 -6.87 -14.92 3.66
C ARG A 71 -7.34 -13.47 3.53
N ARG A 72 -8.45 -13.19 2.84
CA ARG A 72 -9.04 -11.84 2.73
C ARG A 72 -9.42 -11.27 4.10
N ARG A 73 -9.99 -12.08 4.99
CA ARG A 73 -10.36 -11.68 6.37
C ARG A 73 -9.15 -11.41 7.27
N ASN A 74 -8.07 -12.18 7.17
CA ASN A 74 -6.86 -11.98 7.99
C ASN A 74 -6.10 -10.67 7.67
N VAL A 75 -6.24 -10.14 6.45
CA VAL A 75 -5.65 -8.84 6.10
C VAL A 75 -6.50 -7.68 6.59
N ALA A 76 -7.82 -7.85 6.72
CA ALA A 76 -8.73 -6.88 7.33
C ALA A 76 -8.44 -6.75 8.84
N GLY A 77 -7.63 -5.76 9.21
CA GLY A 77 -7.13 -5.56 10.58
C GLY A 77 -5.61 -5.59 10.71
N SER A 78 -4.91 -5.97 9.63
CA SER A 78 -3.44 -5.92 9.56
C SER A 78 -2.90 -4.51 9.34
N PHE A 79 -3.73 -3.49 9.11
CA PHE A 79 -3.30 -2.12 8.81
C PHE A 79 -4.06 -1.06 9.60
N ASN A 80 -3.39 0.06 9.89
CA ASN A 80 -3.98 1.22 10.57
C ASN A 80 -3.39 2.53 9.99
N CYS A 81 -4.21 3.58 9.95
CA CYS A 81 -3.80 4.94 9.62
C CYS A 81 -3.31 5.67 10.87
N ARG A 82 -2.05 6.13 10.87
CA ARG A 82 -1.52 6.99 11.94
C ARG A 82 -1.98 8.42 11.73
N GLY A 83 -2.89 8.87 12.57
CA GLY A 83 -3.43 10.23 12.52
C GLY A 83 -4.30 10.44 11.28
N ARG A 84 -4.41 11.69 10.85
CA ARG A 84 -5.23 12.04 9.69
C ARG A 84 -4.48 11.71 8.39
N PRO A 85 -5.12 11.01 7.43
CA PRO A 85 -4.49 10.77 6.14
C PRO A 85 -4.32 12.07 5.34
N PRO A 86 -3.46 12.08 4.31
CA PRO A 86 -3.33 13.23 3.42
C PRO A 86 -4.68 13.62 2.80
N ALA A 87 -4.90 14.92 2.62
CA ALA A 87 -6.08 15.40 1.92
C ALA A 87 -5.98 15.11 0.40
N GLY A 88 -7.09 14.68 -0.20
CA GLY A 88 -7.17 14.36 -1.63
C GLY A 88 -6.90 12.88 -1.95
N GLY A 89 -6.65 12.60 -3.23
CA GLY A 89 -6.49 11.23 -3.72
C GLY A 89 -5.12 10.64 -3.40
N VAL A 90 -5.08 9.36 -3.04
CA VAL A 90 -3.86 8.64 -2.65
C VAL A 90 -3.47 7.65 -3.75
N LEU A 91 -2.20 7.67 -4.15
CA LEU A 91 -1.59 6.61 -4.95
C LEU A 91 -0.79 5.66 -4.07
N LEU A 92 -1.33 4.46 -3.83
CA LEU A 92 -0.63 3.35 -3.18
C LEU A 92 0.33 2.68 -4.16
N ILE A 93 1.56 2.46 -3.72
CA ILE A 93 2.59 1.73 -4.47
C ILE A 93 2.85 0.40 -3.79
N ASP A 94 2.89 -0.69 -4.55
CA ASP A 94 3.45 -1.99 -4.14
C ASP A 94 4.34 -2.58 -5.23
N ASP A 95 5.20 -3.54 -4.90
CA ASP A 95 6.07 -4.18 -5.89
C ASP A 95 5.28 -5.21 -6.74
N VAL A 96 4.60 -6.14 -6.09
CA VAL A 96 3.87 -7.25 -6.71
C VAL A 96 2.44 -7.30 -6.17
N ILE A 97 1.45 -7.43 -7.06
CA ILE A 97 0.08 -7.80 -6.68
C ILE A 97 -0.16 -9.28 -6.94
N THR A 98 -0.76 -9.95 -5.95
CA THR A 98 -1.30 -11.31 -6.08
C THR A 98 -2.84 -11.22 -6.10
N THR A 99 -3.51 -11.49 -4.99
CA THR A 99 -4.97 -11.38 -4.84
C THR A 99 -5.49 -9.95 -4.65
N GLY A 100 -4.59 -8.96 -4.50
CA GLY A 100 -4.97 -7.59 -4.17
C GLY A 100 -5.34 -7.33 -2.70
N ALA A 101 -5.44 -8.36 -1.85
CA ALA A 101 -5.92 -8.22 -0.47
C ALA A 101 -5.15 -7.19 0.38
N THR A 102 -3.83 -7.07 0.17
CA THR A 102 -2.99 -6.07 0.86
C THR A 102 -3.36 -4.64 0.48
N LEU A 103 -3.53 -4.38 -0.82
CA LEU A 103 -3.88 -3.07 -1.37
C LEU A 103 -5.31 -2.70 -0.93
N ASP A 104 -6.24 -3.65 -1.03
CA ASP A 104 -7.63 -3.46 -0.59
C ASP A 104 -7.72 -3.09 0.88
N ALA A 105 -6.97 -3.78 1.74
CA ALA A 105 -6.97 -3.47 3.17
C ALA A 105 -6.38 -2.09 3.46
N CYS A 106 -5.28 -1.72 2.78
CA CYS A 106 -4.70 -0.37 2.91
C CYS A 106 -5.67 0.70 2.42
N ALA A 107 -6.32 0.49 1.28
CA ALA A 107 -7.30 1.42 0.72
C ALA A 107 -8.50 1.60 1.65
N ARG A 108 -9.07 0.51 2.19
CA ARG A 108 -10.18 0.58 3.16
C ARG A 108 -9.80 1.39 4.40
N VAL A 109 -8.60 1.19 4.95
CA VAL A 109 -8.12 1.95 6.11
C VAL A 109 -8.00 3.45 5.79
N LEU A 110 -7.49 3.80 4.61
CA LEU A 110 -7.35 5.20 4.18
C LEU A 110 -8.71 5.86 3.93
N LEU A 111 -9.62 5.18 3.24
CA LEU A 111 -10.98 5.66 2.97
C LEU A 111 -11.75 5.87 4.26
N ASN A 112 -11.70 4.90 5.20
CA ASN A 112 -12.35 5.01 6.50
C ASN A 112 -11.76 6.13 7.37
N ALA A 113 -10.48 6.45 7.19
CA ALA A 113 -9.83 7.58 7.86
C ALA A 113 -10.11 8.94 7.20
N GLY A 114 -10.91 8.98 6.13
CA GLY A 114 -11.34 10.21 5.45
C GLY A 114 -10.40 10.69 4.33
N SER A 115 -9.63 9.79 3.72
CA SER A 115 -8.89 10.11 2.49
C SER A 115 -9.85 10.32 1.32
N GLY A 116 -9.38 10.97 0.26
CA GLY A 116 -10.06 10.97 -1.03
C GLY A 116 -9.93 9.63 -1.76
N PRO A 117 -10.12 9.59 -3.10
CA PRO A 117 -10.04 8.34 -3.86
C PRO A 117 -8.67 7.68 -3.71
N VAL A 118 -8.65 6.35 -3.58
CA VAL A 118 -7.40 5.58 -3.45
C VAL A 118 -7.18 4.76 -4.71
N PHE A 119 -6.02 4.94 -5.33
CA PHE A 119 -5.56 4.19 -6.49
C PHE A 119 -4.35 3.34 -6.11
N ALA A 120 -4.10 2.26 -6.86
CA ALA A 120 -2.94 1.41 -6.67
C ALA A 120 -2.13 1.26 -7.96
N LEU A 121 -0.81 1.28 -7.83
CA LEU A 121 0.14 0.94 -8.89
C LEU A 121 1.06 -0.17 -8.39
N THR A 122 1.19 -1.22 -9.19
CA THR A 122 2.14 -2.32 -8.95
C THR A 122 3.00 -2.55 -10.17
N PHE A 123 4.20 -3.10 -9.96
CA PHE A 123 5.19 -3.31 -11.03
C PHE A 123 5.12 -4.70 -11.63
N ALA A 124 4.50 -5.64 -10.92
CA ALA A 124 4.27 -6.99 -11.38
C ALA A 124 2.95 -7.52 -10.83
N ARG A 125 2.37 -8.49 -11.55
CA ARG A 125 1.26 -9.32 -11.09
C ARG A 125 1.73 -10.77 -11.10
N GLU A 126 1.46 -11.49 -10.02
CA GLU A 126 1.62 -12.95 -9.98
C GLU A 126 0.28 -13.55 -10.45
N ASP A 127 0.32 -14.35 -11.51
CA ASP A 127 -0.83 -15.06 -12.07
C ASP A 127 -0.99 -16.45 -11.41
#